data_AF-A0A0L0R347-F1
#
_entry.id   AF-A0A0L0R347-F1
#
_cell.length_a   1.000
_cell.length_b   1.000
_cell.length_c   1.000
_cell.angle_alpha   90.00
_cell.angle_beta   90.00
_cell.angle_gamma   90.00
#
_symmetry.space_group_name_H-M   'P 1'
#
loop_
_entity.id
_entity.type
_entity.pdbx_description
1 polymer ?
#
loop_
_entity_poly.entity_id
_entity_poly.type
_entity_poly.pdbx_seq_one_letter_code
_entity_poly.pdbx_strand_id
1 'polypeptide(L)'
;MQDNKAIDQKVEMWTDGACKGNPGPGGWGVLLRAGGHEKTLHGGELQTTNNRMELMAVIEGLRALKRTCVVTIHTDSQYVMKGMTEWLVNWKRRGWMTAEKKPVKNAELWQALDEQVQRHQVSWRWVRGHTGDEGNERADQLANLGVEVARRA
;
A
#
# COMPACT_ATOMS: atom_id res chain seq x y z
N MET A 1 29.45 1.42 -21.03
CA MET A 1 28.61 2.63 -21.04
C MET A 1 27.57 2.41 -19.97
N GLN A 2 27.61 3.19 -18.88
CA GLN A 2 26.70 3.02 -17.74
C GLN A 2 25.37 3.70 -18.07
N ASP A 3 24.29 2.93 -18.11
CA ASP A 3 22.93 3.44 -18.25
C ASP A 3 22.55 4.23 -17.00
N ASN A 4 22.81 5.53 -17.03
CA ASN A 4 22.40 6.46 -15.99
C ASN A 4 20.89 6.72 -16.14
N LYS A 5 20.06 5.79 -15.65
CA LYS A 5 18.60 5.92 -15.66
C LYS A 5 18.21 7.00 -14.65
N ALA A 6 18.05 8.23 -15.13
CA ALA A 6 17.71 9.37 -14.30
C ALA A 6 16.48 9.08 -13.43
N ILE A 7 16.65 9.18 -12.12
CA ILE A 7 15.61 8.99 -11.12
C ILE A 7 14.87 10.33 -11.00
N ASP A 8 13.98 10.59 -11.97
CA ASP A 8 13.55 11.96 -12.27
C ASP A 8 12.14 12.33 -11.80
N GLN A 9 11.44 11.48 -11.07
CA GLN A 9 10.10 11.80 -10.57
C GLN A 9 9.94 11.47 -9.10
N LYS A 10 9.78 12.54 -8.31
CA LYS A 10 9.27 12.47 -6.94
C LYS A 10 7.76 12.29 -7.01
N VAL A 11 7.27 11.23 -6.40
CA VAL A 11 5.85 10.88 -6.31
C VAL A 11 5.46 10.87 -4.84
N GLU A 12 4.43 11.62 -4.49
CA GLU A 12 3.78 11.50 -3.21
C GLU A 12 2.59 10.55 -3.38
N MET A 13 2.50 9.54 -2.51
CA MET A 13 1.47 8.50 -2.58
C MET A 13 0.79 8.35 -1.23
N TRP A 14 -0.53 8.57 -1.18
CA TRP A 14 -1.35 8.29 0.00
C TRP A 14 -2.17 7.03 -0.24
N THR A 15 -2.25 6.19 0.79
CA THR A 15 -2.88 4.88 0.69
C THR A 15 -3.70 4.58 1.93
N ASP A 16 -4.89 4.03 1.72
CA ASP A 16 -5.75 3.58 2.82
C ASP A 16 -6.54 2.31 2.45
N GLY A 17 -6.99 1.57 3.46
CA GLY A 17 -7.79 0.37 3.35
C GLY A 17 -8.95 0.37 4.35
N ALA A 18 -10.14 0.03 3.85
CA ALA A 18 -11.37 -0.05 4.63
C ALA A 18 -11.99 -1.45 4.54
N CYS A 19 -12.59 -1.92 5.63
CA CYS A 19 -13.32 -3.19 5.66
C CYS A 19 -14.59 -3.07 6.50
N LYS A 20 -15.75 -3.45 5.95
CA LYS A 20 -17.05 -3.42 6.63
C LYS A 20 -17.35 -4.80 7.23
N GLY A 21 -16.85 -4.99 8.45
CA GLY A 21 -16.68 -6.32 9.06
C GLY A 21 -15.29 -6.87 8.77
N ASN A 22 -14.67 -7.60 9.69
CA ASN A 22 -13.27 -8.04 9.57
C ASN A 22 -13.13 -9.52 9.96
N PRO A 23 -13.37 -10.48 9.04
CA PRO A 23 -13.49 -10.30 7.59
C PRO A 23 -14.86 -9.79 7.10
N GLY A 24 -14.89 -9.22 5.90
CA GLY A 24 -16.10 -8.74 5.22
C GLY A 24 -15.78 -7.99 3.91
N PRO A 25 -16.77 -7.28 3.32
CA PRO A 25 -16.53 -6.45 2.15
C PRO A 25 -15.52 -5.34 2.45
N GLY A 26 -14.45 -5.28 1.69
CA GLY A 26 -13.37 -4.32 1.86
C GLY A 26 -13.01 -3.62 0.56
N GLY A 27 -12.35 -2.47 0.71
CA GLY A 27 -11.86 -1.65 -0.39
C GLY A 27 -10.56 -0.96 -0.03
N TRP A 28 -9.79 -0.64 -1.06
CA TRP A 28 -8.51 0.05 -0.95
C TRP A 28 -8.53 1.30 -1.83
N GLY A 29 -7.78 2.32 -1.43
CA GLY A 29 -7.74 3.61 -2.09
C GLY A 29 -6.33 4.16 -2.18
N VAL A 30 -6.01 4.80 -3.31
CA VAL A 30 -4.69 5.41 -3.56
C VAL A 30 -4.85 6.78 -4.20
N LEU A 31 -4.15 7.77 -3.67
CA LEU A 31 -3.88 9.04 -4.33
C LEU A 31 -2.40 9.14 -4.68
N LEU A 32 -2.08 9.36 -5.95
CA LEU A 32 -0.74 9.64 -6.45
C LEU A 32 -0.66 11.11 -6.88
N ARG A 33 0.41 11.80 -6.48
CA ARG A 33 0.74 13.17 -6.93
C ARG A 33 2.17 13.23 -7.44
N ALA A 34 2.36 13.82 -8.61
CA ALA A 34 3.67 14.09 -9.20
C ALA A 34 3.66 15.42 -9.94
N GLY A 35 4.42 16.40 -9.45
CA GLY A 35 4.36 17.77 -9.95
C GLY A 35 2.93 18.34 -9.81
N GLY A 36 2.35 18.79 -10.93
CA GLY A 36 0.97 19.30 -10.98
C GLY A 36 -0.09 18.24 -11.35
N HIS A 37 0.28 16.96 -11.43
CA HIS A 37 -0.64 15.89 -11.84
C HIS A 37 -1.06 15.04 -10.64
N GLU A 38 -2.36 14.71 -10.61
CA GLU A 38 -2.93 13.76 -9.68
C GLU A 38 -3.49 12.54 -10.40
N LYS A 39 -3.43 11.38 -9.76
CA LYS A 39 -4.08 10.16 -10.20
C LYS A 39 -4.64 9.41 -9.00
N THR A 40 -5.89 8.98 -9.09
CA THR A 40 -6.54 8.18 -8.06
C THR A 40 -6.77 6.75 -8.54
N LEU A 41 -6.68 5.79 -7.63
CA LEU A 41 -7.00 4.39 -7.85
C LEU A 41 -7.86 3.88 -6.69
N HIS A 42 -8.75 2.95 -6.98
CA HIS A 42 -9.49 2.23 -5.95
C HIS A 42 -9.91 0.86 -6.48
N GLY A 43 -10.18 -0.05 -5.56
CA GLY A 43 -10.70 -1.39 -5.83
C GLY A 43 -11.19 -2.03 -4.54
N GLY A 44 -11.73 -3.24 -4.62
CA GLY A 44 -12.22 -3.92 -3.43
C GLY A 44 -12.55 -5.39 -3.66
N GLU A 45 -12.80 -6.08 -2.55
CA GLU A 45 -13.08 -7.51 -2.48
C GLU A 45 -14.25 -7.77 -1.52
N LEU A 46 -15.19 -8.65 -1.89
CA LEU A 46 -16.35 -8.98 -1.04
C LEU A 46 -15.99 -9.69 0.27
N GLN A 47 -14.89 -10.43 0.30
CA GLN A 47 -14.44 -11.17 1.46
C GLN A 47 -12.95 -10.97 1.69
N THR A 48 -12.63 -10.00 2.52
CA THR A 48 -11.25 -9.61 2.79
C THR A 48 -11.12 -9.09 4.22
N THR A 49 -9.98 -8.47 4.55
CA THR A 49 -9.72 -7.86 5.87
C THR A 49 -9.13 -6.48 5.70
N ASN A 50 -9.18 -5.64 6.75
CA ASN A 50 -8.59 -4.29 6.69
C ASN A 50 -7.11 -4.34 6.28
N ASN A 51 -6.32 -5.18 6.95
CA ASN A 51 -4.90 -5.35 6.69
C ASN A 51 -4.58 -5.76 5.24
N ARG A 52 -5.46 -6.56 4.61
CA ARG A 52 -5.29 -6.94 3.20
C ARG A 52 -5.53 -5.73 2.29
N MET A 53 -6.56 -4.93 2.57
CA MET A 53 -6.85 -3.73 1.80
C MET A 53 -5.77 -2.65 1.95
N GLU A 54 -5.25 -2.46 3.16
CA GLU A 54 -4.11 -1.56 3.40
C GLU A 54 -2.88 -1.99 2.59
N LEU A 55 -2.55 -3.29 2.56
CA LEU A 55 -1.45 -3.81 1.74
C LEU A 55 -1.72 -3.63 0.24
N MET A 56 -2.92 -3.97 -0.22
CA MET A 56 -3.33 -3.85 -1.62
C MET A 56 -3.24 -2.39 -2.11
N ALA A 57 -3.63 -1.41 -1.29
CA ALA A 57 -3.51 0.00 -1.64
C ALA A 57 -2.07 0.36 -2.03
N VAL A 58 -1.10 -0.01 -1.20
CA VAL A 58 0.32 0.29 -1.47
C VAL A 58 0.83 -0.45 -2.70
N ILE A 59 0.48 -1.73 -2.82
CA ILE A 59 0.91 -2.59 -3.93
C ILE A 59 0.40 -2.03 -5.27
N GLU A 60 -0.89 -1.73 -5.38
CA GLU A 60 -1.49 -1.23 -6.61
C GLU A 60 -1.02 0.19 -6.94
N GLY A 61 -0.81 1.02 -5.91
CA GLY A 61 -0.22 2.34 -6.07
C GLY A 61 1.18 2.30 -6.69
N LEU A 62 2.06 1.43 -6.18
CA LEU A 62 3.40 1.24 -6.74
C LEU A 62 3.35 0.59 -8.14
N ARG A 63 2.49 -0.42 -8.36
CA ARG A 63 2.34 -1.06 -9.68
C ARG A 63 1.92 -0.09 -10.78
N ALA A 64 1.12 0.92 -10.44
CA ALA A 64 0.68 1.93 -11.39
C ALA A 64 1.81 2.81 -11.93
N LEU A 65 2.97 2.82 -11.27
CA LEU A 65 4.17 3.54 -11.71
C LEU A 65 4.90 2.75 -12.81
N LYS A 66 4.87 3.30 -14.03
CA LYS A 66 5.44 2.67 -15.23
C LYS A 66 6.98 2.68 -15.28
N ARG A 67 7.63 3.43 -14.39
CA ARG A 67 9.09 3.59 -14.31
C ARG A 67 9.52 3.65 -12.84
N THR A 68 10.81 3.42 -12.58
CA THR A 68 11.43 3.65 -11.28
C THR A 68 11.26 5.12 -10.88
N CYS A 69 10.84 5.36 -9.63
CA CYS A 69 10.52 6.68 -9.07
C CYS A 69 11.10 6.79 -7.66
N VAL A 70 11.22 8.02 -7.16
CA VAL A 70 11.34 8.28 -5.72
C VAL A 70 9.94 8.45 -5.18
N VAL A 71 9.50 7.61 -4.25
CA VAL A 71 8.12 7.59 -3.76
C VAL A 71 8.11 7.83 -2.26
N THR A 72 7.42 8.88 -1.83
CA THR A 72 7.05 9.07 -0.42
C THR A 72 5.67 8.45 -0.21
N ILE A 73 5.59 7.39 0.59
CA ILE A 73 4.33 6.71 0.90
C ILE A 73 3.81 7.21 2.24
N HIS A 74 2.61 7.76 2.21
CA HIS A 74 1.86 8.22 3.37
C HIS A 74 0.78 7.19 3.70
N THR A 75 0.83 6.67 4.91
CA THR A 75 -0.18 5.72 5.40
C THR A 75 -0.33 5.87 6.91
N ASP A 76 -1.54 5.71 7.41
CA ASP A 76 -1.82 5.59 8.85
C ASP A 76 -1.78 4.14 9.35
N SER A 77 -1.69 3.16 8.44
CA SER A 77 -1.61 1.74 8.77
C SER A 77 -0.33 1.42 9.54
N GLN A 78 -0.50 1.14 10.83
CA GLN A 78 0.57 0.57 11.63
C GLN A 78 0.99 -0.83 11.15
N TYR A 79 0.07 -1.57 10.51
CA TYR A 79 0.35 -2.90 10.01
C TYR A 79 1.34 -2.85 8.83
N VAL A 80 1.10 -1.96 7.88
CA VAL A 80 2.02 -1.69 6.76
C VAL A 80 3.34 -1.14 7.28
N MET A 81 3.28 -0.10 8.13
CA MET A 81 4.49 0.55 8.65
C MET A 81 5.40 -0.44 9.37
N LYS A 82 4.90 -1.14 10.40
CA LYS A 82 5.72 -2.09 11.17
C LYS A 82 6.14 -3.29 10.32
N GLY A 83 5.29 -3.75 9.42
CA GLY A 83 5.66 -4.85 8.54
C GLY A 83 6.84 -4.50 7.64
N MET A 84 6.84 -3.31 7.04
CA MET A 84 7.93 -2.86 6.17
C MET A 84 9.22 -2.50 6.92
N THR A 85 9.12 -1.89 8.11
CA THR A 85 10.29 -1.38 8.83
C THR A 85 10.89 -2.37 9.83
N GLU A 86 10.09 -3.28 10.40
CA GLU A 86 10.51 -4.15 11.50
C GLU A 86 10.46 -5.65 11.15
N TRP A 87 9.40 -6.11 10.45
CA TRP A 87 9.11 -7.54 10.36
C TRP A 87 9.65 -8.19 9.07
N LEU A 88 9.58 -7.49 7.94
CA LEU A 88 9.87 -8.04 6.61
C LEU A 88 11.25 -8.69 6.51
N VAL A 89 12.28 -8.03 7.04
CA VAL A 89 13.67 -8.52 7.04
C VAL A 89 13.76 -9.88 7.73
N ASN A 90 13.08 -10.03 8.86
CA ASN A 90 13.07 -11.28 9.63
C ASN A 90 12.26 -12.37 8.93
N TRP A 91 11.12 -12.03 8.33
CA TRP A 91 10.31 -12.98 7.57
C TRP A 91 11.05 -13.51 6.35
N LYS A 92 11.71 -12.64 5.56
CA LYS A 92 12.53 -13.05 4.40
C LYS A 92 13.64 -14.01 4.83
N ARG A 93 14.37 -13.68 5.89
CA ARG A 93 15.44 -14.53 6.45
C ARG A 93 14.93 -15.90 6.92
N ARG A 94 13.67 -15.98 7.36
CA ARG A 94 13.04 -17.22 7.86
C ARG A 94 12.18 -17.93 6.79
N GLY A 95 12.32 -17.56 5.52
CA GLY A 95 11.54 -18.18 4.44
C GLY A 95 10.03 -17.96 4.58
N TRP A 96 9.62 -16.77 4.99
CA TRP A 96 8.22 -16.37 5.20
C TRP A 96 7.48 -17.14 6.30
N MET A 97 8.22 -17.48 7.35
CA MET A 97 7.70 -18.14 8.56
C MET A 97 7.83 -17.26 9.80
N THR A 98 6.84 -17.35 10.69
CA THR A 98 6.87 -16.70 12.01
C THR A 98 7.87 -17.39 12.96
N ALA A 99 8.10 -16.81 14.14
CA ALA A 99 8.92 -17.44 15.18
C ALA A 99 8.37 -18.81 15.63
N GLU A 100 7.05 -19.00 15.53
CA GLU A 100 6.36 -20.26 15.84
C GLU A 100 6.39 -21.28 14.69
N LYS A 101 7.15 -21.02 13.61
CA LYS A 101 7.21 -21.85 12.40
C LYS A 101 5.83 -22.02 11.71
N LYS A 102 4.99 -20.99 11.79
CA LYS A 102 3.75 -20.92 11.01
C LYS A 102 3.97 -20.02 9.79
N PRO A 103 3.26 -20.23 8.68
CA PRO A 103 3.27 -19.29 7.56
C PRO A 103 2.90 -17.88 8.03
N VAL A 104 3.61 -16.88 7.52
CA VAL A 104 3.26 -15.47 7.77
C VAL A 104 1.90 -15.16 7.16
N LYS A 105 1.02 -14.52 7.94
CA LYS A 105 -0.29 -14.09 7.44
C LYS A 105 -0.11 -13.06 6.32
N ASN A 106 -0.86 -13.23 5.22
CA ASN A 106 -0.76 -12.41 4.01
C ASN A 106 0.64 -12.44 3.36
N ALA A 107 1.40 -13.54 3.50
CA ALA A 107 2.74 -13.66 2.94
C ALA A 107 2.80 -13.35 1.44
N GLU A 108 1.76 -13.72 0.69
CA GLU A 108 1.63 -13.44 -0.74
C GLU A 108 1.57 -11.93 -1.04
N LEU A 109 0.85 -11.16 -0.22
CA LEU A 109 0.77 -9.71 -0.38
C LEU A 109 2.06 -9.04 0.07
N TRP A 110 2.69 -9.52 1.15
CA TRP A 110 3.98 -9.01 1.59
C TRP A 110 5.10 -9.26 0.56
N GLN A 111 5.09 -10.41 -0.10
CA GLN A 111 6.01 -10.72 -1.18
C GLN A 111 5.80 -9.79 -2.37
N ALA A 112 4.54 -9.57 -2.78
CA ALA A 112 4.21 -8.63 -3.84
C ALA A 112 4.62 -7.19 -3.49
N LEU A 113 4.41 -6.77 -2.23
CA LEU A 113 4.84 -5.45 -1.75
C LEU A 113 6.36 -5.30 -1.75
N ASP A 114 7.10 -6.30 -1.26
CA ASP A 114 8.57 -6.31 -1.27
C ASP A 114 9.12 -6.20 -2.70
N GLU A 115 8.52 -6.92 -3.66
CA GLU A 115 8.88 -6.81 -5.07
C GLU A 115 8.65 -5.38 -5.60
N GLN A 116 7.50 -4.77 -5.31
CA GLN A 116 7.22 -3.41 -5.76
C GLN A 116 8.15 -2.39 -5.11
N VAL A 117 8.41 -2.50 -3.81
CA VAL A 117 9.30 -1.59 -3.08
C VAL A 117 10.72 -1.64 -3.65
N GLN A 118 11.21 -2.81 -4.07
CA GLN A 118 12.53 -2.94 -4.69
C GLN A 118 12.63 -2.28 -6.08
N ARG A 119 11.51 -2.03 -6.77
CA ARG A 119 11.49 -1.35 -8.08
C ARG A 119 11.67 0.18 -7.97
N HIS A 120 11.49 0.75 -6.78
CA HIS A 120 11.45 2.20 -6.51
C HIS A 120 12.39 2.60 -5.37
N GLN A 121 12.68 3.89 -5.24
CA GLN A 121 13.29 4.42 -4.03
C GLN A 121 12.17 4.88 -3.10
N VAL A 122 11.80 4.05 -2.13
CA VAL A 122 10.65 4.28 -1.26
C VAL A 122 11.08 4.87 0.08
N SER A 123 10.44 5.96 0.48
CA SER A 123 10.43 6.47 1.85
C SER A 123 9.03 6.33 2.44
N TRP A 124 8.96 6.12 3.75
CA TRP A 124 7.71 5.91 4.46
C TRP A 124 7.44 7.08 5.40
N ARG A 125 6.21 7.59 5.37
CA ARG A 125 5.72 8.61 6.26
C ARG A 125 4.46 8.08 6.93
N TRP A 126 4.55 7.82 8.23
CA TRP A 126 3.36 7.55 9.01
C TRP A 126 2.58 8.85 9.20
N VAL A 127 1.31 8.82 8.88
CA VAL A 127 0.37 9.91 9.17
C VAL A 127 -0.59 9.45 10.26
N ARG A 128 -1.09 10.38 11.05
CA ARG A 128 -2.06 10.05 12.09
C ARG A 128 -3.43 9.84 11.43
N GLY A 129 -4.07 8.70 11.70
CA GLY A 129 -5.45 8.47 11.27
C GLY A 129 -6.43 9.47 11.89
N HIS A 130 -7.49 9.78 11.15
CA HIS A 130 -8.70 10.52 11.57
C HIS A 130 -8.74 12.05 11.58
N THR A 131 -7.79 12.79 10.99
CA THR A 131 -7.96 14.14 10.34
C THR A 131 -6.63 14.87 10.27
N GLY A 132 -6.46 15.70 9.24
CA GLY A 132 -5.36 16.67 9.16
C GLY A 132 -4.33 16.41 8.05
N ASP A 133 -4.53 15.36 7.25
CA ASP A 133 -3.84 15.16 5.98
C ASP A 133 -4.89 14.93 4.88
N GLU A 134 -5.08 15.96 4.03
CA GLU A 134 -6.07 15.92 2.94
C GLU A 134 -5.84 14.76 1.97
N GLY A 135 -4.58 14.34 1.79
CA GLY A 135 -4.24 13.21 0.92
C GLY A 135 -4.68 11.88 1.53
N ASN A 136 -4.51 11.71 2.85
CA ASN A 136 -4.98 10.53 3.56
C ASN A 136 -6.51 10.47 3.61
N GLU A 137 -7.17 11.60 3.88
CA GLU A 137 -8.64 11.69 3.82
C GLU A 137 -9.17 11.35 2.42
N ARG A 138 -8.46 11.75 1.37
CA ARG A 138 -8.82 11.36 0.01
C ARG A 138 -8.61 9.87 -0.24
N ALA A 139 -7.57 9.26 0.30
CA ALA A 139 -7.34 7.83 0.21
C ALA A 139 -8.42 7.02 0.95
N ASP A 140 -8.85 7.43 2.15
CA ASP A 140 -9.98 6.83 2.88
C ASP A 140 -11.28 6.88 2.07
N GLN A 141 -11.59 8.02 1.46
CA GLN A 141 -12.77 8.16 0.59
C GLN A 141 -12.72 7.16 -0.59
N LEU A 142 -11.54 7.00 -1.19
CA LEU A 142 -11.32 6.05 -2.28
C LEU A 142 -11.43 4.59 -1.80
N ALA A 143 -10.95 4.28 -0.60
CA ALA A 143 -11.09 2.95 -0.01
C ALA A 143 -12.57 2.60 0.24
N ASN A 144 -13.35 3.54 0.78
CA ASN A 144 -14.80 3.37 0.95
C ASN A 144 -15.53 3.26 -0.40
N LEU A 145 -15.11 3.99 -1.44
CA LEU A 145 -15.62 3.79 -2.80
C LEU A 145 -15.30 2.37 -3.32
N GLY A 146 -14.11 1.85 -3.02
CA GLY A 146 -13.70 0.48 -3.32
C GLY A 146 -14.62 -0.57 -2.68
N VAL A 147 -15.03 -0.36 -1.42
CA VAL A 147 -16.01 -1.23 -0.74
C VAL A 147 -17.34 -1.27 -1.52
N GLU A 148 -17.83 -0.10 -1.92
CA GLU A 148 -19.11 0.01 -2.63
C GLU A 148 -19.04 -0.62 -4.03
N VAL A 149 -17.91 -0.51 -4.73
CA VAL A 149 -17.68 -1.20 -6.01
C VAL A 149 -17.71 -2.71 -5.79
N ALA A 150 -17.02 -3.23 -4.77
CA ALA A 150 -16.98 -4.67 -4.48
C ALA A 150 -18.37 -5.25 -4.19
N ARG A 151 -19.24 -4.47 -3.52
CA ARG A 151 -20.62 -4.88 -3.20
C ARG A 151 -21.56 -4.92 -4.39
N ARG A 152 -21.20 -4.25 -5.49
CA ARG A 152 -22.03 -4.12 -6.70
C ARG A 152 -21.54 -5.00 -7.86
N ALA A 153 -20.36 -5.58 -7.74
CA ALA A 153 -19.77 -6.52 -8.69
C ALA A 153 -20.35 -7.93 -8.51
#